data_AF-A0A2V8GBX5-F1
#
_entry.id   AF-A0A2V8GBX5-F1
#
_cell.length_a   1.000
_cell.length_b   1.000
_cell.length_c   1.000
_cell.angle_alpha   90.00
_cell.angle_beta   90.00
_cell.angle_gamma   90.00
#
_symmetry.space_group_name_H-M   'P 1'
#
loop_
_entity.id
_entity.type
_entity.pdbx_description
1 polymer ?
#
loop_
_entity_poly.entity_id
_entity_poly.type
_entity_poly.pdbx_seq_one_letter_code
_entity_poly.pdbx_strand_id
1 'polypeptide(L)'
;MNRCAIVIIAVCLGASACGGRREASDSSRAPESTAHRAADIPLPQETRSLSARVAAGATLASVLRGATLAEAEVTAVIARAASVFDLRKVRAAQPYRLEQAGDGALRRFEYEIDNDRFLRVTRADASFIAEVLPIPKTRWLEVVGGQIDRNAPSLFAAMDEAG
;
A
#
# COMPACT_ATOMS: atom_id res chain seq x y z
N MET A 1 -2.43 -20.22 -41.14
CA MET A 1 -1.49 -19.99 -42.26
C MET A 1 -0.89 -18.62 -42.00
N ASN A 2 0.31 -18.51 -41.44
CA ASN A 2 1.57 -18.66 -42.18
C ASN A 2 2.64 -19.33 -41.32
N ARG A 3 3.25 -20.33 -41.93
CA ARG A 3 4.34 -21.16 -41.42
C ARG A 3 5.64 -20.55 -41.96
N CYS A 4 6.63 -20.32 -41.11
CA CYS A 4 8.03 -20.25 -41.55
C CYS A 4 8.84 -21.08 -40.55
N ALA A 5 8.94 -22.36 -40.88
CA ALA A 5 9.97 -23.26 -40.40
C ALA A 5 11.03 -23.36 -41.49
N ILE A 6 12.31 -23.46 -41.10
CA ILE A 6 13.44 -24.17 -41.74
C ILE A 6 14.67 -23.88 -40.82
N VAL A 7 15.26 -24.81 -40.05
CA VAL A 7 16.02 -26.04 -40.41
C VAL A 7 17.38 -25.66 -41.06
N ILE A 8 18.58 -26.17 -40.80
CA ILE A 8 19.24 -27.11 -39.86
C ILE A 8 20.77 -26.99 -40.18
N ILE A 9 21.64 -27.15 -39.17
CA ILE A 9 23.01 -27.74 -39.14
C ILE A 9 24.10 -27.27 -40.14
N ALA A 10 25.28 -26.90 -39.61
CA ALA A 10 26.58 -27.36 -40.13
C ALA A 10 27.70 -27.24 -39.07
N VAL A 11 28.20 -28.39 -38.63
CA VAL A 11 29.41 -28.57 -37.82
C VAL A 11 30.62 -28.58 -38.75
N CYS A 12 31.67 -27.81 -38.43
CA CYS A 12 33.01 -28.01 -38.99
C CYS A 12 34.07 -27.88 -37.89
N LEU A 13 34.69 -29.02 -37.55
CA LEU A 13 35.98 -29.08 -36.87
C LEU A 13 37.11 -28.80 -37.86
N GLY A 14 38.09 -27.99 -37.46
CA GLY A 14 39.33 -27.80 -38.22
C GLY A 14 40.34 -26.98 -37.43
N ALA A 15 41.28 -27.67 -36.79
CA ALA A 15 42.43 -27.07 -36.11
C ALA A 15 43.56 -26.78 -37.11
N SER A 16 44.19 -25.62 -37.00
CA SER A 16 45.56 -25.38 -37.50
C SER A 16 46.19 -24.27 -36.69
N ALA A 17 47.41 -24.54 -36.24
CA ALA A 17 48.15 -23.82 -35.23
C ALA A 17 49.13 -22.78 -35.81
N CYS A 18 49.50 -21.85 -34.93
CA CYS A 18 50.72 -21.03 -34.89
C CYS A 18 50.79 -19.73 -35.71
N GLY A 19 50.72 -18.61 -34.98
CA GLY A 19 51.73 -17.56 -35.09
C GLY A 19 51.18 -16.17 -35.34
N GLY A 20 50.95 -15.40 -34.26
CA GLY A 20 50.64 -13.97 -34.41
C GLY A 20 50.31 -13.28 -33.11
N ARG A 21 51.30 -12.60 -32.53
CA ARG A 21 51.20 -11.59 -31.46
C ARG A 21 50.01 -10.62 -31.62
N ARG A 22 49.58 -10.09 -30.46
CA ARG A 22 48.61 -8.97 -30.18
C ARG A 22 47.24 -9.54 -29.76
N GLU A 23 46.61 -9.13 -28.68
CA GLU A 23 46.74 -7.99 -27.78
C GLU A 23 46.55 -8.45 -26.34
N ALA A 24 47.14 -7.67 -25.42
CA ALA A 24 46.95 -7.82 -24.00
C ALA A 24 45.46 -7.89 -23.66
N SER A 25 45.13 -8.82 -22.78
CA SER A 25 43.85 -8.93 -22.11
C SER A 25 43.45 -7.58 -21.52
N ASP A 26 42.63 -6.82 -22.24
CA ASP A 26 41.74 -5.84 -21.63
C ASP A 26 40.59 -6.61 -21.00
N SER A 27 40.94 -7.28 -19.90
CA SER A 27 39.96 -7.72 -18.93
C SER A 27 39.35 -6.43 -18.39
N SER A 28 38.25 -6.02 -19.01
CA SER A 28 37.31 -5.04 -18.48
C SER A 28 36.88 -5.53 -17.10
N ARG A 29 37.72 -5.21 -16.10
CA ARG A 29 37.36 -5.21 -14.70
C ARG A 29 36.31 -4.13 -14.62
N ALA A 30 35.04 -4.55 -14.69
CA ALA A 30 33.95 -3.75 -14.16
C ALA A 30 34.45 -3.19 -12.83
N PRO A 31 34.30 -1.88 -12.56
CA PRO A 31 34.75 -1.35 -11.29
C PRO A 31 34.13 -2.25 -10.22
N GLU A 32 34.98 -2.87 -9.41
CA GLU A 32 34.56 -3.56 -8.21
C GLU A 32 33.76 -2.50 -7.47
N SER A 33 32.44 -2.59 -7.59
CA SER A 33 31.51 -1.81 -6.81
C SER A 33 31.91 -2.12 -5.40
N THR A 34 32.68 -1.21 -4.82
CA THR A 34 33.00 -1.20 -3.41
C THR A 34 31.64 -0.97 -2.82
N ALA A 35 30.91 -2.07 -2.61
CA ALA A 35 29.54 -2.03 -2.15
C ALA A 35 29.61 -1.21 -0.89
N HIS A 36 29.14 0.04 -0.97
CA HIS A 36 28.88 0.83 0.20
C HIS A 36 27.85 0.01 0.95
N ARG A 37 28.35 -0.81 1.88
CA ARG A 37 27.56 -1.37 2.96
C ARG A 37 27.27 -0.16 3.84
N ALA A 38 26.41 0.72 3.34
CA ALA A 38 25.89 1.84 4.08
C ALA A 38 25.24 1.19 5.30
N ALA A 39 25.85 1.39 6.46
CA ALA A 39 25.22 1.00 7.70
C ALA A 39 23.87 1.72 7.76
N ASP A 40 22.82 1.01 8.18
CA ASP A 40 21.50 1.60 8.35
C ASP A 40 21.62 2.83 9.25
N ILE A 41 21.32 4.01 8.71
CA ILE A 41 21.29 5.25 9.48
C ILE A 41 19.91 5.31 10.16
N PRO A 42 19.84 5.24 11.50
CA PRO A 42 18.55 5.36 12.19
C PRO A 42 18.04 6.79 12.02
N LEU A 43 16.98 6.94 11.23
CA LEU A 43 16.26 8.21 11.08
C LEU A 43 15.44 8.47 12.36
N PRO A 44 15.49 9.68 12.94
CA PRO A 44 14.61 10.07 14.04
C PRO A 44 13.13 9.89 13.64
N GLN A 45 12.33 9.30 14.52
CA GLN A 45 10.88 9.20 14.30
C GLN A 45 10.23 10.56 14.55
N GLU A 46 10.07 11.35 13.49
CA GLU A 46 9.44 12.67 13.56
C GLU A 46 7.90 12.61 13.77
N THR A 47 7.30 11.45 13.52
CA THR A 47 5.85 11.23 13.57
C THR A 47 5.51 9.93 14.30
N ARG A 48 4.54 10.01 15.21
CA ARG A 48 3.92 8.87 15.89
C ARG A 48 2.57 8.56 15.23
N SER A 49 2.38 7.32 14.79
CA SER A 49 1.10 6.84 14.26
C SER A 49 0.39 5.95 15.28
N LEU A 50 -0.91 6.16 15.43
CA LEU A 50 -1.82 5.36 16.26
C LEU A 50 -2.96 4.85 15.38
N SER A 51 -3.18 3.54 15.37
CA SER A 51 -4.32 2.91 14.72
C SER A 51 -5.17 2.21 15.78
N ALA A 52 -6.46 2.49 15.81
CA ALA A 52 -7.38 1.88 16.77
C ALA A 52 -8.81 1.84 16.20
N ARG A 53 -9.76 1.44 17.04
CA ARG A 53 -11.20 1.44 16.72
C ARG A 53 -11.95 2.34 17.69
N VAL A 54 -13.02 2.95 17.20
CA VAL A 54 -13.90 3.78 18.03
C VAL A 54 -14.57 2.91 19.09
N ALA A 55 -14.43 3.27 20.36
CA ALA A 55 -15.07 2.57 21.47
C ALA A 55 -16.60 2.75 21.44
N ALA A 56 -17.34 1.85 22.11
CA ALA A 56 -18.78 1.98 22.23
C ALA A 56 -19.16 3.30 22.93
N GLY A 57 -20.11 4.05 22.34
CA GLY A 57 -20.55 5.35 22.86
C GLY A 57 -19.54 6.50 22.71
N ALA A 58 -18.36 6.24 22.11
CA ALA A 58 -17.38 7.29 21.89
C ALA A 58 -17.81 8.22 20.74
N THR A 59 -17.49 9.51 20.91
CA THR A 59 -17.63 10.55 19.90
C THR A 59 -16.27 10.84 19.24
N LEU A 60 -16.27 11.52 18.10
CA LEU A 60 -15.02 12.02 17.51
C LEU A 60 -14.22 12.87 18.51
N ALA A 61 -14.90 13.72 19.27
CA ALA A 61 -14.29 14.57 20.29
C ALA A 61 -13.58 13.75 21.39
N SER A 62 -14.22 12.69 21.90
CA SER A 62 -13.59 11.83 22.91
C SER A 62 -12.44 11.01 22.36
N VAL A 63 -12.49 10.60 21.09
CA VAL A 63 -11.37 9.91 20.42
C VAL A 63 -10.15 10.83 20.33
N LEU A 64 -10.36 12.07 19.87
CA LEU A 64 -9.29 13.07 19.73
C LEU A 64 -8.68 13.47 21.09
N ARG A 65 -9.51 13.65 22.11
CA ARG A 65 -9.04 13.90 23.49
C ARG A 65 -8.29 12.70 24.07
N GLY A 66 -8.74 11.48 23.79
CA GLY A 66 -8.05 10.26 24.21
C GLY A 66 -6.67 10.10 23.59
N ALA A 67 -6.40 10.77 22.45
CA ALA A 67 -5.08 10.88 21.85
C ALA A 67 -4.22 12.02 22.45
N THR A 68 -4.68 12.70 23.51
CA THR A 68 -3.98 13.80 24.19
C THR A 68 -3.72 15.03 23.30
N LEU A 69 -4.64 15.32 22.37
CA LEU A 69 -4.59 16.56 21.59
C LEU A 69 -5.02 17.76 22.44
N ALA A 70 -4.47 18.94 22.17
CA ALA A 70 -4.87 20.18 22.82
C ALA A 70 -6.35 20.53 22.50
N GLU A 71 -7.11 21.04 23.46
CA GLU A 71 -8.56 21.30 23.28
C GLU A 71 -8.89 22.28 22.14
N ALA A 72 -8.03 23.28 21.91
CA ALA A 72 -8.16 24.18 20.76
C ALA A 72 -8.05 23.43 19.42
N GLU A 73 -7.15 22.45 19.35
CA GLU A 73 -6.95 21.62 18.18
C GLU A 73 -8.12 20.66 17.98
N VAL A 74 -8.61 20.03 19.06
CA VAL A 74 -9.82 19.19 19.05
C VAL A 74 -11.01 19.98 18.49
N THR A 75 -11.21 21.21 18.97
CA THR A 75 -12.30 22.09 18.52
C THR A 75 -12.17 22.44 17.04
N ALA A 76 -10.96 22.79 16.58
CA ALA A 76 -10.71 23.11 15.18
C ALA A 76 -10.94 21.91 14.25
N VAL A 77 -10.49 20.72 14.65
CA VAL A 77 -10.70 19.47 13.91
C VAL A 77 -12.17 19.11 13.84
N ILE A 78 -12.92 19.20 14.95
CA ILE A 78 -14.36 18.92 15.00
C ILE A 78 -15.11 19.88 14.06
N ALA A 79 -14.83 21.19 14.16
CA ALA A 79 -15.49 22.19 13.34
C ALA A 79 -15.24 21.93 11.84
N ARG A 80 -14.03 21.49 11.49
CA ARG A 80 -13.67 21.24 10.10
C ARG A 80 -14.17 19.89 9.58
N ALA A 81 -14.16 18.85 10.39
CA ALA A 81 -14.78 17.57 10.05
C ALA A 81 -16.31 17.71 9.86
N ALA A 82 -16.96 18.50 10.71
CA ALA A 82 -18.41 18.73 10.64
C ALA A 82 -18.85 19.42 9.34
N SER A 83 -17.96 20.13 8.62
CA SER A 83 -18.30 20.74 7.33
C SER A 83 -18.40 19.74 6.18
N VAL A 84 -17.86 18.52 6.33
CA VAL A 84 -17.86 17.49 5.27
C VAL A 84 -18.53 16.17 5.69
N PHE A 85 -18.70 15.92 6.98
CA PHE A 85 -19.25 14.69 7.51
C PHE A 85 -20.15 14.96 8.73
N ASP A 86 -21.32 14.31 8.79
CA ASP A 86 -22.20 14.37 9.97
C ASP A 86 -21.60 13.54 11.11
N LEU A 87 -21.03 14.22 12.09
CA LEU A 87 -20.33 13.59 13.21
C LEU A 87 -21.22 12.70 14.08
N ARG A 88 -22.55 12.83 13.99
CA ARG A 88 -23.49 11.91 14.66
C ARG A 88 -23.50 10.51 14.05
N LYS A 89 -22.92 10.36 12.85
CA LYS A 89 -22.77 9.08 12.14
C LYS A 89 -21.45 8.38 12.45
N VAL A 90 -20.66 8.87 13.40
CA VAL A 90 -19.53 8.12 13.94
C VAL A 90 -20.05 6.85 14.62
N ARG A 91 -19.47 5.70 14.27
CA ARG A 91 -19.93 4.39 14.75
C ARG A 91 -18.85 3.72 15.59
N ALA A 92 -19.30 2.97 16.59
CA ALA A 92 -18.44 2.08 17.34
C ALA A 92 -17.81 1.01 16.42
N ALA A 93 -16.66 0.49 16.85
CA ALA A 93 -15.84 -0.49 16.14
C ALA A 93 -15.28 -0.04 14.77
N GLN A 94 -15.65 1.13 14.26
CA GLN A 94 -15.05 1.66 13.04
C GLN A 94 -13.58 2.01 13.28
N PRO A 95 -12.69 1.65 12.35
CA PRO A 95 -11.27 1.94 12.47
C PRO A 95 -11.00 3.42 12.25
N TYR A 96 -9.98 3.90 12.96
CA TYR A 96 -9.42 5.21 12.74
C TYR A 96 -7.89 5.15 12.87
N ARG A 97 -7.24 6.10 12.22
CA ARG A 97 -5.80 6.32 12.30
C ARG A 97 -5.52 7.77 12.61
N LEU A 98 -4.53 8.00 13.46
CA LEU A 98 -4.12 9.32 13.89
C LEU A 98 -2.59 9.40 13.83
N GLU A 99 -2.08 10.49 13.27
CA GLU A 99 -0.66 10.78 13.17
C GLU A 99 -0.36 12.09 13.89
N GLN A 100 0.59 12.03 14.82
CA GLN A 100 1.07 13.14 15.61
C GLN A 100 2.52 13.44 15.29
N ALA A 101 2.88 14.72 15.30
CA ALA A 101 4.27 15.12 15.33
C ALA A 101 4.91 14.76 16.68
N GLY A 102 6.24 14.84 16.76
CA GLY A 102 6.99 14.56 18.00
C GLY A 102 6.60 15.43 19.21
N ASP A 103 5.98 16.59 18.97
CA ASP A 103 5.44 17.50 19.99
C ASP A 103 3.99 17.16 20.42
N GLY A 104 3.38 16.14 19.82
CA GLY A 104 1.99 15.73 20.07
C GLY A 104 0.94 16.43 19.21
N ALA A 105 1.32 17.40 18.37
CA ALA A 105 0.37 18.09 17.49
C ALA A 105 -0.17 17.16 16.41
N LEU A 106 -1.46 17.30 16.07
CA LEU A 106 -2.10 16.50 15.03
C LEU A 106 -1.54 16.88 13.65
N ARG A 107 -1.03 15.87 12.93
CA ARG A 107 -0.67 15.98 11.51
C ARG A 107 -1.81 15.50 10.63
N ARG A 108 -2.38 14.34 10.95
CA ARG A 108 -3.43 13.71 10.16
C ARG A 108 -4.35 12.84 11.03
N PHE A 109 -5.64 12.90 10.76
CA PHE A 109 -6.65 12.01 11.30
C PHE A 109 -7.45 11.40 10.16
N GLU A 110 -7.64 10.08 10.20
CA GLU A 110 -8.43 9.33 9.24
C GLU A 110 -9.45 8.46 9.98
N TYR A 111 -10.69 8.47 9.52
CA TYR A 111 -11.79 7.66 10.07
C TYR A 111 -12.53 6.98 8.92
N GLU A 112 -12.59 5.65 8.94
CA GLU A 112 -13.35 4.91 7.91
C GLU A 112 -14.85 5.07 8.17
N ILE A 113 -15.55 5.64 7.19
CA ILE A 113 -16.99 5.86 7.26
C ILE A 113 -17.71 4.55 6.94
N ASP A 114 -17.26 3.89 5.89
CA ASP A 114 -17.71 2.63 5.34
C ASP A 114 -16.55 1.95 4.57
N ASN A 115 -16.83 0.84 3.90
CA ASN A 115 -15.81 0.08 3.18
C ASN A 115 -15.25 0.81 1.95
N ASP A 116 -15.89 1.89 1.49
CA ASP A 116 -15.56 2.58 0.25
C ASP A 116 -15.05 4.00 0.48
N ARG A 117 -15.21 4.57 1.68
CA ARG A 117 -14.87 5.97 1.96
C ARG A 117 -14.35 6.17 3.38
N PHE A 118 -13.48 7.17 3.50
CA PHE A 118 -12.97 7.64 4.79
C PHE A 118 -13.02 9.17 4.88
N LEU A 119 -13.22 9.67 6.10
CA LEU A 119 -12.99 11.06 6.46
C LEU A 119 -11.49 11.24 6.71
N ARG A 120 -10.89 12.24 6.07
CA ARG A 120 -9.52 12.67 6.35
C ARG A 120 -9.53 14.11 6.84
N VAL A 121 -8.82 14.36 7.93
CA VAL A 121 -8.49 15.71 8.39
C VAL A 121 -6.97 15.84 8.43
N THR A 122 -6.42 16.82 7.72
CA THR A 122 -4.98 17.04 7.61
C THR A 122 -4.65 18.48 8.01
N ARG A 123 -3.55 18.64 8.73
CA ARG A 123 -3.02 19.96 9.07
C ARG A 123 -2.45 20.64 7.82
N ALA A 124 -2.91 21.86 7.55
CA ALA A 124 -2.40 22.74 6.52
C ALA A 124 -1.97 24.06 7.18
N ASP A 125 -0.66 24.21 7.35
CA ASP A 125 -0.04 25.30 8.12
C ASP A 125 -0.65 25.45 9.53
N ALA A 126 -1.30 26.58 9.80
CA ALA A 126 -1.98 26.88 11.06
C ALA A 126 -3.45 26.41 11.11
N SER A 127 -3.94 25.75 10.06
CA SER A 127 -5.34 25.36 9.90
C SER A 127 -5.50 23.86 9.62
N PHE A 128 -6.75 23.42 9.47
CA PHE A 128 -7.09 22.06 9.07
C PHE A 128 -7.89 22.07 7.77
N ILE A 129 -7.67 21.03 6.97
CA ILE A 129 -8.47 20.70 5.79
C ILE A 129 -9.16 19.37 6.09
N ALA A 130 -10.46 19.28 5.81
CA ALA A 130 -11.23 18.06 5.97
C ALA A 130 -11.86 17.66 4.64
N GLU A 131 -11.78 16.38 4.30
CA GLU A 131 -12.26 15.82 3.05
C GLU A 131 -12.84 14.42 3.30
N VAL A 132 -13.85 14.03 2.51
CA VAL A 132 -14.29 12.63 2.43
C VAL A 132 -13.77 12.06 1.12
N LEU A 133 -12.97 11.00 1.22
CA LEU A 133 -12.24 10.44 0.09
C LEU A 133 -12.62 8.98 -0.11
N PRO A 134 -12.62 8.49 -1.36
CA PRO A 134 -12.80 7.08 -1.63
C PRO A 134 -11.58 6.28 -1.16
N ILE A 135 -11.82 5.07 -0.66
CA ILE A 135 -10.77 4.07 -0.43
C ILE A 135 -10.46 3.44 -1.79
N PRO A 136 -9.26 3.63 -2.38
CA PRO A 136 -8.92 3.03 -3.65
C PRO A 136 -9.00 1.51 -3.56
N LYS A 137 -9.73 0.89 -4.49
CA LYS A 137 -9.87 -0.57 -4.57
C LYS A 137 -9.15 -1.07 -5.82
N THR A 138 -8.30 -2.07 -5.63
CA THR A 138 -7.78 -2.86 -6.75
C THR A 138 -8.75 -4.00 -7.01
N ARG A 139 -9.16 -4.17 -8.27
CA ARG A 139 -10.00 -5.28 -8.70
C ARG A 139 -9.19 -6.22 -9.57
N TRP A 140 -9.37 -7.50 -9.34
CA TRP A 140 -8.83 -8.56 -10.19
C TRP A 140 -10.02 -9.29 -10.82
N LEU A 141 -9.91 -9.59 -12.11
CA LEU A 141 -10.92 -10.38 -12.81
C LEU A 141 -10.38 -11.81 -12.90
N GLU A 142 -11.16 -12.74 -12.40
CA GLU A 142 -10.85 -14.17 -12.44
C GLU A 142 -11.97 -14.91 -13.15
N VAL A 143 -11.61 -15.95 -13.90
CA VAL A 143 -12.57 -16.85 -14.55
C VAL A 143 -12.63 -18.12 -13.73
N VAL A 144 -13.79 -18.38 -13.13
CA VAL A 144 -14.06 -19.57 -12.32
C VAL A 144 -14.90 -20.53 -13.15
N GLY A 145 -14.54 -21.82 -13.12
CA GLY A 145 -15.28 -22.89 -13.77
C GLY A 145 -15.50 -24.06 -12.82
N GLY A 146 -16.75 -24.51 -12.70
CA GLY A 146 -17.12 -25.66 -11.88
C GLY A 146 -17.69 -26.79 -12.74
N GLN A 147 -17.58 -28.03 -12.26
CA GLN A 147 -18.18 -29.20 -12.88
C GLN A 147 -19.32 -29.72 -11.99
N ILE A 148 -20.47 -30.02 -12.61
CA ILE A 148 -21.58 -30.65 -11.90
C ILE A 148 -21.40 -32.17 -11.95
N ASP A 149 -21.27 -32.79 -10.78
CA ASP A 149 -21.14 -34.23 -10.63
C ASP A 149 -21.82 -34.76 -9.35
N ARG A 150 -21.46 -35.95 -8.87
CA ARG A 150 -22.08 -36.52 -7.66
C ARG A 150 -21.64 -35.85 -6.36
N ASN A 151 -20.44 -35.26 -6.33
CA ASN A 151 -19.91 -34.54 -5.18
C ASN A 151 -20.41 -33.09 -5.16
N ALA A 152 -20.58 -32.48 -6.34
CA ALA A 152 -21.21 -31.17 -6.54
C ALA A 152 -22.46 -31.27 -7.43
N PRO A 153 -23.62 -31.72 -6.91
CA PRO A 153 -24.80 -32.09 -7.70
C PRO A 153 -25.62 -30.90 -8.22
N SER A 154 -25.13 -29.68 -8.08
CA SER A 154 -25.83 -28.47 -8.54
C SER A 154 -24.84 -27.41 -8.98
N LEU A 155 -25.32 -26.45 -9.80
CA LEU A 155 -24.53 -25.28 -10.17
C LEU A 155 -24.01 -24.52 -8.94
N PHE A 156 -24.86 -24.34 -7.93
CA PHE A 156 -24.46 -23.67 -6.68
C PHE A 156 -23.32 -24.41 -5.99
N ALA A 157 -23.44 -25.73 -5.82
CA ALA A 157 -22.40 -26.55 -5.22
C ALA A 157 -21.10 -26.54 -6.05
N ALA A 158 -21.20 -26.61 -7.38
CA ALA A 158 -20.05 -26.60 -8.27
C ALA A 158 -19.32 -25.24 -8.28
N MET A 159 -20.03 -24.13 -8.04
CA MET A 159 -19.41 -22.81 -7.93
C MET A 159 -18.84 -22.55 -6.53
N ASP A 160 -19.50 -23.01 -5.46
CA ASP A 160 -19.00 -22.90 -4.08
C ASP A 160 -17.71 -23.73 -3.88
N GLU A 161 -17.61 -24.90 -4.54
CA GLU A 161 -16.37 -25.68 -4.58
C GLU A 161 -15.27 -25.00 -5.42
N ALA A 162 -15.64 -24.28 -6.48
CA ALA A 162 -14.69 -23.64 -7.39
C ALA A 162 -14.12 -22.30 -6.88
N GLY A 163 -14.78 -21.66 -5.90
CA GLY A 163 -14.32 -20.42 -5.23
C GLY A 163 -15.16 -19.20 -5.51
#